data_AF-A0A542E3K8-F1
#
_entry.id   AF-A0A542E3K8-F1
#
_cell.length_a   1.000
_cell.length_b   1.000
_cell.length_c   1.000
_cell.angle_alpha   90.00
_cell.angle_beta   90.00
_cell.angle_gamma   90.00
#
_symmetry.space_group_name_H-M   'P 1'
#
loop_
_entity.id
_entity.type
_entity.pdbx_description
1 polymer ?
#
loop_
_entity_poly.entity_id
_entity_poly.type
_entity_poly.pdbx_seq_one_letter_code
_entity_poly.pdbx_strand_id
1 'polypeptide(L)'
;MTHRRPRAAAIVLAVLLPLALAGCTVIDGSSGDATPYASPARVIPLEPDATAVDPTDPLPAPTPSTSSPTPSDASTLPPAVTLATGPTAAFVTPTGDITCVMTRGSGPSATVRCDVRDATYDAPGRPSDCHGDWGPTVELGESAGFVCVFDSINGLAAFPQRRPPSWMLGPYDAVVTADGTQQAVLGDGHSLAMGTVRCTSEGSGVRCLDTATGAAVVLSRSAATFTQATRSAPGSNAARLPGGFVGSRVGIGGTMDVLADGEISVRYRTEWCDNARPPCDEVYSDIIAPGASIVLQATRGSGGTTPPRLEAVVVTSNEQDFPPGTQVELALDTATGTVSTPFGPYCPASGKECQG
;
A
#
# COMPACT_ATOMS: atom_id res chain seq x y z
N MET A 1 63.44 16.57 -28.06
CA MET A 1 63.19 15.16 -28.43
C MET A 1 61.75 14.84 -28.12
N THR A 2 60.96 14.77 -29.19
CA THR A 2 59.52 14.54 -29.24
C THR A 2 59.21 13.05 -29.09
N HIS A 3 58.38 12.65 -28.12
CA HIS A 3 57.73 11.34 -28.17
C HIS A 3 56.21 11.46 -28.14
N ARG A 4 55.63 10.91 -29.19
CA ARG A 4 54.23 10.96 -29.61
C ARG A 4 53.36 10.04 -28.76
N ARG A 5 52.12 10.48 -28.54
CA ARG A 5 50.96 9.69 -28.12
C ARG A 5 50.59 8.64 -29.19
N PRO A 6 50.09 7.44 -28.82
CA PRO A 6 49.21 6.68 -29.68
C PRO A 6 47.74 7.00 -29.38
N ARG A 7 46.99 7.22 -30.44
CA ARG A 7 45.53 7.39 -30.48
C ARG A 7 44.88 6.02 -30.36
N ALA A 8 43.95 5.84 -29.41
CA ALA A 8 43.05 4.70 -29.39
C ALA A 8 41.94 4.95 -30.44
N ALA A 9 41.88 4.08 -31.44
CA ALA A 9 40.87 4.09 -32.49
C ALA A 9 39.58 3.45 -31.97
N ALA A 10 38.46 4.15 -32.20
CA ALA A 10 37.12 3.63 -32.01
C ALA A 10 36.81 2.58 -33.08
N ILE A 11 36.45 1.38 -32.68
CA ILE A 11 35.86 0.35 -33.56
C ILE A 11 34.35 0.43 -33.35
N VAL A 12 33.66 0.99 -34.34
CA VAL A 12 32.20 0.91 -34.48
C VAL A 12 31.90 -0.40 -35.19
N LEU A 13 31.43 -1.40 -34.45
CA LEU A 13 30.93 -2.65 -35.02
C LEU A 13 29.42 -2.51 -35.25
N ALA A 14 29.04 -2.24 -36.50
CA ALA A 14 27.65 -2.28 -36.93
C ALA A 14 27.25 -3.75 -37.14
N VAL A 15 26.45 -4.29 -36.22
CA VAL A 15 25.81 -5.60 -36.38
C VAL A 15 24.46 -5.40 -37.07
N LEU A 16 24.41 -5.74 -38.35
CA LEU A 16 23.17 -5.87 -39.13
C LEU A 16 22.51 -7.20 -38.76
N LEU A 17 21.37 -7.14 -38.06
CA LEU A 17 20.52 -8.29 -37.78
C LEU A 17 19.44 -8.42 -38.89
N PRO A 18 19.24 -9.59 -39.52
CA PRO A 18 18.15 -9.79 -40.46
C PRO A 18 16.80 -9.97 -39.73
N LEU A 19 15.79 -9.19 -40.16
CA LEU A 19 14.39 -9.45 -39.86
C LEU A 19 13.97 -10.78 -40.53
N ALA A 20 13.67 -11.80 -39.74
CA ALA A 20 12.88 -12.94 -40.18
C ALA A 20 11.40 -12.65 -39.87
N LEU A 21 10.60 -12.47 -40.92
CA LEU A 21 9.15 -12.48 -40.83
C LEU A 21 8.68 -13.90 -40.45
N ALA A 22 8.23 -14.08 -39.20
CA ALA A 22 7.46 -15.24 -38.82
C ALA A 22 5.98 -14.97 -39.14
N GLY A 23 5.41 -15.82 -40.00
CA GLY A 23 4.05 -15.72 -40.50
C GLY A 23 2.99 -15.93 -39.42
N CYS A 24 1.87 -15.23 -39.58
CA CYS A 24 0.64 -15.47 -38.84
C CYS A 24 0.04 -16.82 -39.26
N THR A 25 0.06 -17.83 -38.39
CA THR A 25 -0.83 -18.97 -38.50
C THR A 25 -2.14 -18.65 -37.79
N VAL A 26 -3.23 -18.63 -38.55
CA VAL A 26 -4.61 -18.57 -38.07
C VAL A 26 -4.89 -19.84 -37.27
N ILE A 27 -5.18 -19.70 -35.98
CA ILE A 27 -5.68 -20.80 -35.15
C ILE A 27 -7.21 -20.73 -35.19
N ASP A 28 -7.82 -21.66 -35.93
CA ASP A 28 -9.24 -21.98 -35.84
C ASP A 28 -9.52 -22.57 -34.44
N GLY A 29 -10.08 -21.72 -33.57
CA GLY A 29 -10.51 -22.08 -32.23
C GLY A 29 -11.96 -22.58 -32.26
N SER A 30 -12.09 -23.91 -32.18
CA SER A 30 -13.31 -24.68 -31.97
C SER A 30 -14.30 -24.02 -31.00
N SER A 31 -15.51 -23.78 -31.50
CA SER A 31 -16.71 -23.44 -30.74
C SER A 31 -17.06 -24.59 -29.79
N GLY A 32 -16.63 -24.48 -28.54
CA GLY A 32 -17.10 -25.32 -27.44
C GLY A 32 -18.48 -24.87 -26.98
N ASP A 33 -19.44 -25.79 -27.08
CA ASP A 33 -20.80 -25.67 -26.56
C ASP A 33 -20.81 -25.20 -25.10
N ALA A 34 -21.41 -24.04 -24.86
CA ALA A 34 -21.82 -23.62 -23.54
C ALA A 34 -23.07 -24.39 -23.14
N THR A 35 -22.91 -25.37 -22.26
CA THR A 35 -24.03 -25.94 -21.52
C THR A 35 -24.59 -24.88 -20.55
N PRO A 36 -25.90 -24.59 -20.56
CA PRO A 36 -26.48 -23.68 -19.59
C PRO A 36 -26.51 -24.36 -18.22
N TYR A 37 -25.69 -23.87 -17.29
CA TYR A 37 -25.83 -24.21 -15.87
C TYR A 37 -27.07 -23.49 -15.33
N ALA A 38 -28.21 -24.15 -15.43
CA ALA A 38 -29.43 -23.72 -14.77
C ALA A 38 -29.23 -23.85 -13.25
N SER A 39 -29.08 -22.72 -12.57
CA SER A 39 -29.20 -22.67 -11.10
C SER A 39 -30.65 -23.00 -10.72
N PRO A 40 -30.90 -23.93 -9.79
CA PRO A 40 -32.24 -24.11 -9.25
C PRO A 40 -32.61 -22.91 -8.40
N ALA A 41 -33.58 -22.12 -8.86
CA ALA A 41 -34.24 -21.11 -8.05
C ALA A 41 -34.86 -21.79 -6.82
N ARG A 42 -34.33 -21.47 -5.64
CA ARG A 42 -34.89 -21.91 -4.37
C ARG A 42 -36.15 -21.06 -4.11
N VAL A 43 -37.31 -21.67 -4.30
CA VAL A 43 -38.61 -21.09 -3.92
C VAL A 43 -38.64 -21.02 -2.40
N ILE A 44 -38.59 -19.80 -1.85
CA ILE A 44 -38.93 -19.55 -0.44
C ILE A 44 -40.46 -19.55 -0.36
N PRO A 45 -41.09 -20.40 0.49
CA PRO A 45 -42.52 -20.30 0.76
C PRO A 45 -42.80 -18.95 1.44
N LEU A 46 -43.70 -18.17 0.85
CA LEU A 46 -44.34 -17.04 1.52
C LEU A 46 -45.27 -17.62 2.60
N GLU A 47 -44.90 -17.43 3.87
CA GLU A 47 -45.83 -17.61 4.98
C GLU A 47 -46.93 -16.54 4.90
N PRO A 48 -48.22 -16.93 4.93
CA PRO A 48 -49.30 -16.01 5.22
C PRO A 48 -49.60 -16.09 6.71
N ASP A 49 -49.38 -15.01 7.45
CA ASP A 49 -50.24 -14.64 8.58
C ASP A 49 -49.94 -13.21 9.05
N ALA A 50 -50.66 -12.26 8.46
CA ALA A 50 -50.88 -10.95 9.06
C ALA A 50 -52.11 -11.06 9.94
N THR A 51 -51.89 -11.25 11.24
CA THR A 51 -52.95 -11.12 12.24
C THR A 51 -53.35 -9.64 12.30
N ALA A 52 -54.62 -9.36 12.02
CA ALA A 52 -55.20 -8.03 12.11
C ALA A 52 -55.11 -7.51 13.56
N VAL A 53 -54.44 -6.37 13.74
CA VAL A 53 -54.39 -5.64 15.01
C VAL A 53 -55.52 -4.61 15.02
N ASP A 54 -56.28 -4.64 16.11
CA ASP A 54 -57.43 -3.83 16.47
C ASP A 54 -57.08 -2.32 16.58
N PRO A 55 -57.81 -1.40 15.92
CA PRO A 55 -57.49 0.02 15.92
C PRO A 55 -58.28 0.77 17.01
N THR A 56 -57.96 0.54 18.29
CA THR A 56 -58.53 1.38 19.36
C THR A 56 -57.59 1.55 20.56
N ASP A 57 -56.39 2.12 20.36
CA ASP A 57 -55.60 2.66 21.47
C ASP A 57 -54.86 3.95 21.05
N PRO A 58 -55.10 5.11 21.69
CA PRO A 58 -54.42 6.35 21.35
C PRO A 58 -52.92 6.26 21.70
N LEU A 59 -52.08 6.25 20.65
CA LEU A 59 -50.63 6.29 20.76
C LEU A 59 -50.16 7.49 21.62
N PRO A 60 -49.30 7.29 22.62
CA PRO A 60 -48.60 8.39 23.28
C PRO A 60 -47.66 9.09 22.29
N ALA A 61 -47.60 10.42 22.38
CA ALA A 61 -46.79 11.27 21.51
C ALA A 61 -45.30 10.81 21.50
N PRO A 62 -44.65 10.74 20.32
CA PRO A 62 -43.25 10.35 20.24
C PRO A 62 -42.37 11.44 20.88
N THR A 63 -41.75 11.10 22.00
CA THR A 63 -40.67 11.89 22.59
C THR A 63 -39.50 11.92 21.61
N PRO A 64 -38.94 13.09 21.23
CA PRO A 64 -37.73 13.14 20.41
C PRO A 64 -36.54 12.64 21.24
N SER A 65 -36.20 11.36 21.09
CA SER A 65 -34.95 10.81 21.60
C SER A 65 -33.80 11.36 20.74
N THR A 66 -33.23 12.47 21.18
CA THR A 66 -31.93 12.97 20.73
C THR A 66 -30.83 12.06 21.29
N SER A 67 -30.74 10.85 20.75
CA SER A 67 -29.57 9.99 20.95
C SER A 67 -28.57 10.37 19.87
N SER A 68 -27.78 11.42 20.09
CA SER A 68 -26.52 11.57 19.35
C SER A 68 -25.74 10.28 19.57
N PRO A 69 -25.35 9.53 18.51
CA PRO A 69 -24.43 8.44 18.70
C PRO A 69 -23.13 9.05 19.21
N THR A 70 -22.81 8.78 20.47
CA THR A 70 -21.46 8.94 20.98
C THR A 70 -20.55 8.18 20.01
N PRO A 71 -19.53 8.81 19.39
CA PRO A 71 -18.59 8.07 18.56
C PRO A 71 -18.00 6.98 19.45
N SER A 72 -18.36 5.73 19.17
CA SER A 72 -17.70 4.57 19.76
C SER A 72 -16.20 4.80 19.57
N ASP A 73 -15.46 4.72 20.67
CA ASP A 73 -14.01 4.64 20.67
C ASP A 73 -13.60 3.54 19.70
N ALA A 74 -13.32 3.94 18.46
CA ALA A 74 -12.77 3.08 17.44
C ALA A 74 -11.42 2.66 17.99
N SER A 75 -11.32 1.35 18.25
CA SER A 75 -10.11 0.67 18.69
C SER A 75 -8.92 1.28 17.96
N THR A 76 -8.07 2.01 18.70
CA THR A 76 -6.90 2.72 18.18
C THR A 76 -5.79 1.70 17.91
N LEU A 77 -6.10 0.72 17.04
CA LEU A 77 -5.06 -0.04 16.39
C LEU A 77 -4.20 0.95 15.61
N PRO A 78 -2.87 0.83 15.69
CA PRO A 78 -2.01 1.72 14.98
C PRO A 78 -2.24 1.64 13.47
N PRO A 79 -1.99 2.73 12.75
CA PRO A 79 -2.13 2.75 11.30
C PRO A 79 -1.20 1.70 10.68
N ALA A 80 -1.77 0.63 10.15
CA ALA A 80 -1.00 -0.44 9.54
C ALA A 80 -0.30 0.10 8.28
N VAL A 81 1.04 0.08 8.25
CA VAL A 81 1.83 0.50 7.08
C VAL A 81 2.22 -0.72 6.25
N THR A 82 1.88 -0.70 4.96
CA THR A 82 2.20 -1.74 3.97
C THR A 82 3.27 -1.20 3.01
N LEU A 83 4.31 -1.97 2.68
CA LEU A 83 5.30 -1.57 1.66
C LEU A 83 4.93 -2.12 0.27
N ALA A 84 4.86 -1.23 -0.72
CA ALA A 84 4.74 -1.60 -2.12
C ALA A 84 6.10 -2.08 -2.66
N THR A 85 6.18 -3.36 -3.01
CA THR A 85 7.41 -3.98 -3.53
C THR A 85 7.56 -3.85 -5.05
N GLY A 86 6.46 -3.73 -5.79
CA GLY A 86 6.44 -3.56 -7.24
C GLY A 86 6.94 -2.20 -7.74
N PRO A 87 7.15 -2.04 -9.06
CA PRO A 87 7.51 -0.75 -9.67
C PRO A 87 6.36 0.27 -9.60
N THR A 88 5.13 -0.23 -9.47
CA THR A 88 3.91 0.56 -9.31
C THR A 88 3.01 -0.07 -8.25
N ALA A 89 2.22 0.78 -7.60
CA ALA A 89 1.17 0.37 -6.69
C ALA A 89 0.01 1.36 -6.81
N ALA A 90 -1.21 0.85 -6.99
CA ALA A 90 -2.41 1.66 -7.05
C ALA A 90 -3.38 1.24 -5.94
N PHE A 91 -4.14 2.20 -5.44
CA PHE A 91 -5.19 2.00 -4.43
C PHE A 91 -6.28 3.06 -4.61
N VAL A 92 -7.46 2.80 -4.04
CA VAL A 92 -8.51 3.79 -3.85
C VAL A 92 -8.78 4.05 -2.37
N THR A 93 -9.29 5.24 -2.05
CA THR A 93 -9.82 5.53 -0.70
C THR A 93 -11.07 4.67 -0.41
N PRO A 94 -11.48 4.53 0.87
CA PRO A 94 -12.65 3.73 1.25
C PRO A 94 -13.95 4.16 0.58
N THR A 95 -14.12 5.46 0.30
CA THR A 95 -15.29 5.96 -0.44
C THR A 95 -15.22 5.63 -1.93
N GLY A 96 -14.05 5.22 -2.41
CA GLY A 96 -13.75 5.00 -3.81
C GLY A 96 -13.45 6.28 -4.58
N ASP A 97 -13.65 7.47 -4.01
CA ASP A 97 -13.65 8.74 -4.75
C ASP A 97 -12.25 9.19 -5.21
N ILE A 98 -11.19 8.69 -4.57
CA ILE A 98 -9.82 9.09 -4.90
C ILE A 98 -9.05 7.85 -5.30
N THR A 99 -8.51 7.86 -6.51
CA THR A 99 -7.59 6.83 -6.99
C THR A 99 -6.18 7.38 -6.95
N CYS A 100 -5.25 6.67 -6.29
CA CYS A 100 -3.84 7.04 -6.26
C CYS A 100 -2.98 5.93 -6.89
N VAL A 101 -1.95 6.34 -7.62
CA VAL A 101 -0.89 5.47 -8.11
C VAL A 101 0.46 6.00 -7.63
N MET A 102 1.23 5.11 -7.01
CA MET A 102 2.62 5.32 -6.63
C MET A 102 3.50 4.62 -7.67
N THR A 103 4.51 5.33 -8.17
CA THR A 103 5.49 4.79 -9.12
C THR A 103 6.89 4.99 -8.56
N ARG A 104 7.68 3.92 -8.57
CA ARG A 104 9.06 3.97 -8.06
C ARG A 104 9.91 4.78 -9.03
N GLY A 105 10.50 5.87 -8.54
CA GLY A 105 11.48 6.67 -9.28
C GLY A 105 12.85 5.99 -9.37
N SER A 106 13.79 6.64 -10.05
CA SER A 106 15.21 6.23 -10.05
C SER A 106 15.93 6.55 -8.73
N GLY A 107 15.33 7.40 -7.89
CA GLY A 107 15.82 7.79 -6.57
C GLY A 107 15.06 7.11 -5.41
N PRO A 108 15.32 7.53 -4.17
CA PRO A 108 14.63 6.99 -2.99
C PRO A 108 13.16 7.43 -2.89
N SER A 109 12.78 8.55 -3.51
CA SER A 109 11.40 9.03 -3.56
C SER A 109 10.63 8.36 -4.70
N ALA A 110 9.44 7.86 -4.39
CA ALA A 110 8.44 7.54 -5.39
C ALA A 110 7.75 8.82 -5.88
N THR A 111 7.10 8.76 -7.04
CA THR A 111 6.12 9.77 -7.45
C THR A 111 4.73 9.23 -7.16
N VAL A 112 3.83 10.09 -6.67
CA VAL A 112 2.43 9.73 -6.44
C VAL A 112 1.55 10.65 -7.25
N ARG A 113 0.66 10.06 -8.05
CA ARG A 113 -0.44 10.80 -8.69
C ARG A 113 -1.75 10.34 -8.08
N CYS A 114 -2.63 11.28 -7.75
CA CYS A 114 -3.98 10.99 -7.32
C CYS A 114 -4.99 11.75 -8.20
N ASP A 115 -6.00 11.02 -8.69
CA ASP A 115 -7.16 11.56 -9.40
C ASP A 115 -8.37 11.53 -8.46
N VAL A 116 -9.07 12.66 -8.32
CA VAL A 116 -10.27 12.81 -7.49
C VAL A 116 -11.52 12.80 -8.37
N ARG A 117 -12.42 11.84 -8.15
CA ARG A 117 -13.75 11.85 -8.77
C ARG A 117 -14.61 12.95 -8.18
N ASP A 118 -15.31 13.66 -9.06
CA ASP A 118 -16.26 14.72 -8.69
C ASP A 118 -15.69 15.69 -7.64
N ALA A 119 -14.47 16.17 -7.91
CA ALA A 119 -13.79 17.17 -7.10
C ALA A 119 -14.66 18.43 -6.98
N THR A 120 -14.83 18.91 -5.75
CA THR A 120 -15.59 20.13 -5.41
C THR A 120 -14.73 21.23 -4.82
N TYR A 121 -13.42 21.03 -4.70
CA TYR A 121 -12.48 22.08 -4.33
C TYR A 121 -12.22 23.06 -5.47
N ASP A 122 -11.81 24.27 -5.10
CA ASP A 122 -11.41 25.32 -6.04
C ASP A 122 -9.95 25.11 -6.49
N ALA A 123 -9.77 24.47 -7.65
CA ALA A 123 -8.47 24.39 -8.30
C ALA A 123 -8.04 25.77 -8.84
N PRO A 124 -6.72 26.08 -8.87
CA PRO A 124 -6.23 27.30 -9.50
C PRO A 124 -6.58 27.32 -10.98
N GLY A 125 -6.61 28.53 -11.57
CA GLY A 125 -6.88 28.72 -12.99
C GLY A 125 -5.98 27.84 -13.86
N ARG A 126 -6.59 27.14 -14.82
CA ARG A 126 -5.89 26.24 -15.74
C ARG A 126 -4.75 26.98 -16.45
N PRO A 127 -3.50 26.45 -16.42
CA PRO A 127 -2.39 27.01 -17.16
C PRO A 127 -2.69 27.07 -18.66
N SER A 128 -2.21 28.12 -19.33
CA SER A 128 -2.48 28.36 -20.77
C SER A 128 -1.87 27.30 -21.69
N ASP A 129 -0.81 26.64 -21.24
CA ASP A 129 -0.10 25.57 -21.92
C ASP A 129 -0.68 24.17 -21.62
N CYS A 130 -1.63 24.06 -20.69
CA CYS A 130 -2.29 22.80 -20.41
C CYS A 130 -3.35 22.50 -21.48
N HIS A 131 -3.14 21.46 -22.29
CA HIS A 131 -4.11 20.97 -23.28
C HIS A 131 -4.94 19.76 -22.79
N GLY A 132 -4.57 19.15 -21.67
CA GLY A 132 -5.25 18.00 -21.06
C GLY A 132 -6.29 18.37 -20.00
N ASP A 133 -6.60 17.43 -19.13
CA ASP A 133 -7.44 17.64 -17.95
C ASP A 133 -6.64 18.37 -16.86
N TRP A 134 -7.32 19.27 -16.14
CA TRP A 134 -6.74 20.11 -15.10
C TRP A 134 -7.71 20.27 -13.94
N GLY A 135 -7.20 20.19 -12.70
CA GLY A 135 -7.96 20.41 -11.47
C GLY A 135 -8.13 19.15 -10.64
N PRO A 136 -8.77 18.08 -11.15
CA PRO A 136 -9.00 16.85 -10.38
C PRO A 136 -7.76 16.02 -10.06
N THR A 137 -6.63 16.29 -10.74
CA THR A 137 -5.39 15.52 -10.61
C THR A 137 -4.32 16.30 -9.89
N VAL A 138 -3.72 15.65 -8.91
CA VAL A 138 -2.59 16.15 -8.14
C VAL A 138 -1.43 15.17 -8.16
N GLU A 139 -0.22 15.69 -8.03
CA GLU A 139 1.00 14.90 -7.96
C GLU A 139 1.85 15.30 -6.75
N LEU A 140 2.53 14.31 -6.18
CA LEU A 140 3.65 14.44 -5.26
C LEU A 140 4.88 13.82 -5.94
N GLY A 141 5.83 14.65 -6.32
CA GLY A 141 7.14 14.25 -6.84
C GLY A 141 8.22 15.21 -6.33
N GLU A 142 8.98 15.83 -7.24
CA GLU A 142 9.89 16.93 -6.87
C GLU A 142 9.14 18.15 -6.29
N SER A 143 7.88 18.31 -6.68
CA SER A 143 6.94 19.30 -6.16
C SER A 143 5.60 18.64 -5.85
N ALA A 144 4.83 19.25 -4.95
CA ALA A 144 3.45 18.85 -4.67
C ALA A 144 2.49 19.84 -5.34
N GLY A 145 1.56 19.39 -6.19
CA GLY A 145 0.66 20.33 -6.86
C GLY A 145 -0.29 19.71 -7.89
N PHE A 146 -1.10 20.57 -8.49
CA PHE A 146 -1.94 20.21 -9.65
C PHE A 146 -1.08 19.97 -10.89
N VAL A 147 -1.47 18.97 -11.68
CA VAL A 147 -0.78 18.62 -12.92
C VAL A 147 -1.76 18.54 -14.08
N CYS A 148 -1.25 18.85 -15.28
CA CYS A 148 -1.99 18.69 -16.52
C CYS A 148 -1.78 17.28 -17.06
N VAL A 149 -2.86 16.53 -17.29
CA VAL A 149 -2.79 15.11 -17.67
C VAL A 149 -3.62 14.80 -18.90
N PHE A 150 -3.22 13.79 -19.67
CA PHE A 150 -3.89 13.36 -20.91
C PHE A 150 -4.48 11.95 -20.81
N ASP A 151 -4.34 11.34 -19.64
CA ASP A 151 -4.74 9.99 -19.30
C ASP A 151 -5.50 10.01 -17.97
N SER A 152 -6.18 8.90 -17.65
CA SER A 152 -6.83 8.69 -16.36
C SER A 152 -6.21 7.49 -15.67
N ILE A 153 -6.01 7.61 -14.36
CA ILE A 153 -5.55 6.49 -13.53
C ILE A 153 -6.72 5.75 -12.83
N ASN A 154 -7.97 6.17 -13.08
CA ASN A 154 -9.14 5.48 -12.58
C ASN A 154 -9.17 4.04 -13.10
N GLY A 155 -9.35 3.07 -12.18
CA GLY A 155 -9.33 1.65 -12.50
C GLY A 155 -7.94 1.00 -12.50
N LEU A 156 -6.85 1.75 -12.30
CA LEU A 156 -5.53 1.12 -12.08
C LEU A 156 -5.46 0.31 -10.78
N ALA A 157 -6.35 0.59 -9.83
CA ALA A 157 -6.54 -0.20 -8.62
C ALA A 157 -7.48 -1.40 -8.82
N ALA A 158 -7.91 -1.74 -10.04
CA ALA A 158 -8.89 -2.80 -10.28
C ALA A 158 -8.49 -4.18 -9.69
N PHE A 159 -9.49 -4.93 -9.24
CA PHE A 159 -9.43 -6.27 -8.65
C PHE A 159 -10.64 -7.10 -9.13
N PRO A 160 -10.56 -8.43 -9.26
CA PRO A 160 -9.33 -9.19 -9.38
C PRO A 160 -8.68 -8.92 -10.73
N GLN A 161 -7.45 -8.40 -10.71
CA GLN A 161 -6.54 -8.51 -11.85
C GLN A 161 -5.97 -9.93 -11.87
N ARG A 162 -5.43 -10.40 -13.01
CA ARG A 162 -4.67 -11.68 -13.05
C ARG A 162 -3.51 -11.72 -12.04
N ARG A 163 -3.08 -10.56 -11.54
CA ARG A 163 -2.16 -10.40 -10.42
C ARG A 163 -2.68 -9.26 -9.55
N PRO A 164 -3.05 -9.49 -8.27
CA PRO A 164 -3.43 -8.41 -7.37
C PRO A 164 -2.30 -7.37 -7.25
N PRO A 165 -2.60 -6.13 -6.86
CA PRO A 165 -1.57 -5.14 -6.54
C PRO A 165 -0.54 -5.76 -5.60
N SER A 166 0.76 -5.50 -5.81
CA SER A 166 1.85 -6.17 -5.06
C SER A 166 1.82 -5.95 -3.55
N TRP A 167 1.05 -4.96 -3.10
CA TRP A 167 0.85 -4.64 -1.69
C TRP A 167 -0.46 -5.22 -1.15
N MET A 168 -1.40 -5.60 -2.02
CA MET A 168 -2.72 -6.04 -1.64
C MET A 168 -2.71 -7.54 -1.32
N LEU A 169 -3.23 -7.82 -0.15
CA LEU A 169 -3.36 -9.10 0.49
C LEU A 169 -4.77 -9.66 0.22
N GLY A 170 -5.17 -9.81 -1.04
CA GLY A 170 -6.43 -10.48 -1.37
C GLY A 170 -6.45 -11.90 -0.79
N PRO A 171 -7.55 -12.40 -0.18
CA PRO A 171 -8.90 -11.83 -0.04
C PRO A 171 -9.16 -10.95 1.20
N TYR A 172 -8.12 -10.60 1.98
CA TYR A 172 -8.27 -9.97 3.29
C TYR A 172 -8.38 -8.45 3.23
N ASP A 173 -7.79 -7.84 2.20
CA ASP A 173 -7.91 -6.40 2.00
C ASP A 173 -9.25 -6.06 1.35
N ALA A 174 -9.83 -4.94 1.79
CA ALA A 174 -11.11 -4.47 1.30
C ALA A 174 -11.06 -4.12 -0.20
N VAL A 175 -12.21 -4.31 -0.86
CA VAL A 175 -12.46 -3.82 -2.21
C VAL A 175 -13.70 -2.94 -2.20
N VAL A 176 -13.72 -1.94 -3.07
CA VAL A 176 -14.90 -1.11 -3.33
C VAL A 176 -15.26 -1.21 -4.80
N THR A 177 -16.56 -1.21 -5.12
CA THR A 177 -16.99 -1.11 -6.51
C THR A 177 -17.01 0.36 -6.92
N ALA A 178 -16.11 0.72 -7.83
CA ALA A 178 -15.94 2.06 -8.34
C ALA A 178 -15.83 1.99 -9.87
N ASP A 179 -16.63 2.80 -10.58
CA ASP A 179 -16.79 2.74 -12.05
C ASP A 179 -17.14 1.33 -12.57
N GLY A 180 -18.03 0.63 -11.86
CA GLY A 180 -18.45 -0.73 -12.21
C GLY A 180 -17.36 -1.80 -12.07
N THR A 181 -16.20 -1.45 -11.49
CA THR A 181 -15.06 -2.33 -11.31
C THR A 181 -14.75 -2.45 -9.81
N GLN A 182 -14.46 -3.65 -9.30
CA GLN A 182 -13.93 -3.79 -7.95
C GLN A 182 -12.52 -3.21 -7.91
N GLN A 183 -12.18 -2.41 -6.91
CA GLN A 183 -10.88 -1.75 -6.78
C GLN A 183 -10.30 -1.97 -5.37
N ALA A 184 -8.98 -2.13 -5.29
CA ALA A 184 -8.24 -2.36 -4.06
C ALA A 184 -8.27 -1.12 -3.15
N VAL A 185 -8.83 -1.26 -1.96
CA VAL A 185 -9.00 -0.16 -1.00
C VAL A 185 -7.81 -0.08 -0.06
N LEU A 186 -7.26 1.11 0.11
CA LEU A 186 -6.43 1.42 1.28
C LEU A 186 -7.38 1.84 2.41
N GLY A 187 -7.61 0.95 3.37
CA GLY A 187 -8.54 1.15 4.49
C GLY A 187 -8.27 2.41 5.28
N ASP A 188 -9.29 2.95 5.95
CA ASP A 188 -9.13 4.16 6.76
C ASP A 188 -8.06 3.98 7.85
N GLY A 189 -7.20 4.99 8.02
CA GLY A 189 -6.02 4.91 8.87
C GLY A 189 -4.89 4.03 8.33
N HIS A 190 -5.08 3.25 7.27
CA HIS A 190 -4.00 2.42 6.72
C HIS A 190 -3.06 3.26 5.86
N SER A 191 -1.79 2.86 5.83
CA SER A 191 -0.78 3.52 5.01
C SER A 191 -0.15 2.58 4.01
N LEU A 192 0.15 3.09 2.82
CA LEU A 192 0.95 2.44 1.80
C LEU A 192 2.23 3.25 1.58
N ALA A 193 3.37 2.59 1.67
CA ALA A 193 4.68 3.19 1.49
C ALA A 193 5.35 2.68 0.21
N MET A 194 6.09 3.56 -0.47
CA MET A 194 6.97 3.24 -1.58
C MET A 194 8.19 4.14 -1.53
N GLY A 195 9.35 3.57 -1.19
CA GLY A 195 10.56 4.36 -0.97
C GLY A 195 10.39 5.27 0.26
N THR A 196 10.63 6.57 0.11
CA THR A 196 10.42 7.58 1.15
C THR A 196 9.02 8.18 1.15
N VAL A 197 8.17 7.80 0.18
CA VAL A 197 6.80 8.32 0.12
C VAL A 197 5.84 7.38 0.84
N ARG A 198 5.04 7.94 1.73
CA ARG A 198 3.93 7.27 2.41
C ARG A 198 2.63 7.96 2.08
N CYS A 199 1.63 7.19 1.68
CA CYS A 199 0.24 7.64 1.57
C CYS A 199 -0.60 6.97 2.65
N THR A 200 -1.30 7.76 3.46
CA THR A 200 -2.22 7.34 4.50
C THR A 200 -3.64 7.69 4.08
N SER A 201 -4.55 6.73 4.13
CA SER A 201 -5.97 6.98 3.93
C SER A 201 -6.56 7.60 5.20
N GLU A 202 -7.24 8.74 5.10
CA GLU A 202 -7.79 9.48 6.25
C GLU A 202 -9.24 9.91 5.95
N GLY A 203 -10.21 9.22 6.54
CA GLY A 203 -11.64 9.42 6.33
C GLY A 203 -12.04 9.24 4.86
N SER A 204 -12.48 10.32 4.22
CA SER A 204 -12.82 10.37 2.79
C SER A 204 -11.66 10.83 1.90
N GLY A 205 -10.48 11.05 2.49
CA GLY A 205 -9.31 11.62 1.84
C GLY A 205 -8.07 10.72 1.90
N VAL A 206 -6.96 11.30 1.46
CA VAL A 206 -5.64 10.69 1.50
C VAL A 206 -4.59 11.76 1.77
N ARG A 207 -3.59 11.40 2.57
CA ARG A 207 -2.40 12.19 2.82
C ARG A 207 -1.18 11.47 2.31
N CYS A 208 -0.48 12.02 1.34
CA CYS A 208 0.80 11.52 0.87
C CYS A 208 1.93 12.46 1.32
N LEU A 209 3.00 11.89 1.88
CA LEU A 209 4.16 12.60 2.41
C LEU A 209 5.44 11.93 1.92
N ASP A 210 6.36 12.71 1.35
CA ASP A 210 7.75 12.30 1.17
C ASP A 210 8.53 12.64 2.44
N THR A 211 8.88 11.61 3.22
CA THR A 211 9.57 11.77 4.50
C THR A 211 11.03 12.22 4.36
N ALA A 212 11.60 12.15 3.15
CA ALA A 212 12.94 12.67 2.88
C ALA A 212 12.95 14.19 2.65
N THR A 213 11.92 14.73 2.00
CA THR A 213 11.87 16.14 1.59
C THR A 213 10.89 16.99 2.40
N GLY A 214 9.96 16.35 3.10
CA GLY A 214 8.83 16.99 3.76
C GLY A 214 7.73 17.46 2.80
N ALA A 215 7.87 17.20 1.49
CA ALA A 215 6.82 17.51 0.53
C ALA A 215 5.59 16.64 0.80
N ALA A 216 4.40 17.23 0.72
CA ALA A 216 3.17 16.51 1.03
C ALA A 216 1.98 17.01 0.20
N VAL A 217 1.05 16.09 -0.03
CA VAL A 217 -0.28 16.34 -0.58
C VAL A 217 -1.29 15.83 0.44
N VAL A 218 -2.25 16.66 0.85
CA VAL A 218 -3.44 16.25 1.60
C VAL A 218 -4.64 16.52 0.71
N LEU A 219 -5.41 15.48 0.42
CA LEU A 219 -6.43 15.49 -0.61
C LEU A 219 -7.72 14.87 -0.09
N SER A 220 -8.83 15.52 -0.41
CA SER A 220 -10.19 15.02 -0.25
C SER A 220 -11.02 15.52 -1.45
N ARG A 221 -12.30 15.13 -1.53
CA ARG A 221 -13.19 15.69 -2.56
C ARG A 221 -13.34 17.21 -2.50
N SER A 222 -13.32 17.79 -1.31
CA SER A 222 -13.61 19.21 -1.08
C SER A 222 -12.39 20.05 -0.74
N ALA A 223 -11.19 19.47 -0.64
CA ALA A 223 -9.96 20.20 -0.36
C ALA A 223 -8.72 19.52 -0.93
N ALA A 224 -7.78 20.33 -1.43
CA ALA A 224 -6.44 19.93 -1.82
C ALA A 224 -5.42 20.89 -1.19
N THR A 225 -4.50 20.36 -0.38
CA THR A 225 -3.45 21.14 0.29
C THR A 225 -2.08 20.58 -0.06
N PHE A 226 -1.13 21.48 -0.32
CA PHE A 226 0.22 21.14 -0.75
C PHE A 226 1.25 21.71 0.20
N THR A 227 2.19 20.88 0.62
CA THR A 227 3.44 21.29 1.28
C THR A 227 4.56 21.05 0.29
N GLN A 228 5.31 22.10 -0.06
CA GLN A 228 6.45 21.95 -0.95
C GLN A 228 7.65 21.37 -0.21
N ALA A 229 8.53 20.68 -0.94
CA ALA A 229 9.84 20.31 -0.43
C ALA A 229 10.57 21.58 0.05
N THR A 230 11.01 21.59 1.30
CA THR A 230 11.99 22.60 1.71
C THR A 230 13.31 22.24 1.03
N ARG A 231 13.74 23.01 0.04
CA ARG A 231 15.11 22.91 -0.50
C ARG A 231 16.04 22.99 0.70
N SER A 232 16.73 21.89 0.99
CA SER A 232 17.54 21.68 2.21
C SER A 232 16.78 21.21 3.45
N ALA A 233 16.42 19.94 3.48
CA ALA A 233 16.67 19.16 4.70
C ALA A 233 18.01 18.42 4.51
N PRO A 234 19.09 18.75 5.25
CA PRO A 234 20.07 17.73 5.56
C PRO A 234 19.28 16.65 6.28
N GLY A 235 19.33 15.42 5.76
CA GLY A 235 18.42 14.32 6.07
C GLY A 235 17.79 14.42 7.45
N SER A 236 16.46 14.29 7.48
CA SER A 236 15.73 13.92 8.68
C SER A 236 16.64 13.02 9.53
N ASN A 237 16.72 13.26 10.84
CA ASN A 237 17.48 12.43 11.77
C ASN A 237 17.00 10.96 11.80
N ALA A 238 16.28 10.48 10.77
CA ALA A 238 16.35 9.11 10.30
C ALA A 238 17.82 8.71 10.39
N ALA A 239 18.15 7.98 11.47
CA ALA A 239 19.44 7.38 11.66
C ALA A 239 19.81 6.79 10.30
N ARG A 240 20.93 7.22 9.70
CA ARG A 240 21.37 6.69 8.40
C ARG A 240 21.35 5.18 8.54
N LEU A 241 20.29 4.57 8.03
CA LEU A 241 20.12 3.14 8.17
C LEU A 241 21.30 2.55 7.40
N PRO A 242 22.02 1.57 7.96
CA PRO A 242 22.97 0.83 7.16
C PRO A 242 22.19 0.33 5.94
N GLY A 243 22.60 0.72 4.73
CA GLY A 243 21.75 0.62 3.53
C GLY A 243 21.23 -0.79 3.24
N GLY A 244 21.87 -1.80 3.82
CA GLY A 244 21.43 -3.18 3.76
C GLY A 244 20.20 -3.53 4.60
N PHE A 245 19.66 -2.64 5.45
CA PHE A 245 18.42 -2.89 6.21
C PHE A 245 17.15 -2.55 5.42
N VAL A 246 17.14 -1.44 4.67
CA VAL A 246 15.97 -0.90 3.96
C VAL A 246 15.42 -1.91 2.93
N GLY A 247 14.10 -2.09 2.91
CA GLY A 247 13.38 -2.95 1.98
C GLY A 247 12.45 -3.96 2.65
N SER A 248 11.71 -4.71 1.83
CA SER A 248 10.82 -5.78 2.28
C SER A 248 11.56 -7.11 2.45
N ARG A 249 11.19 -7.81 3.50
CA ARG A 249 11.76 -9.09 3.91
C ARG A 249 10.67 -10.07 4.30
N VAL A 250 10.95 -11.34 4.09
CA VAL A 250 10.01 -12.43 4.37
C VAL A 250 10.61 -13.32 5.44
N GLY A 251 9.86 -13.51 6.52
CA GLY A 251 10.15 -14.47 7.58
C GLY A 251 9.15 -15.61 7.55
N ILE A 252 9.37 -16.62 8.40
CA ILE A 252 8.38 -17.68 8.60
C ILE A 252 7.14 -17.05 9.23
N GLY A 253 6.01 -17.12 8.52
CA GLY A 253 4.74 -16.60 9.02
C GLY A 253 4.68 -15.07 9.12
N GLY A 254 5.45 -14.31 8.33
CA GLY A 254 5.34 -12.85 8.36
C GLY A 254 6.21 -12.09 7.36
N THR A 255 5.97 -10.78 7.29
CA THR A 255 6.76 -9.82 6.51
C THR A 255 7.34 -8.75 7.42
N MET A 256 8.54 -8.28 7.07
CA MET A 256 9.18 -7.14 7.71
C MET A 256 9.56 -6.13 6.64
N ASP A 257 9.08 -4.91 6.80
CA ASP A 257 9.34 -3.80 5.90
C ASP A 257 10.13 -2.74 6.66
N VAL A 258 11.37 -2.48 6.23
CA VAL A 258 12.19 -1.40 6.77
C VAL A 258 12.16 -0.23 5.79
N LEU A 259 11.60 0.89 6.21
CA LEU A 259 11.49 2.11 5.41
C LEU A 259 12.73 2.98 5.55
N ALA A 260 12.99 3.80 4.54
CA ALA A 260 14.19 4.65 4.49
C ALA A 260 14.21 5.75 5.57
N ASP A 261 13.06 6.08 6.14
CA ASP A 261 12.91 7.04 7.25
C ASP A 261 13.15 6.41 8.64
N GLY A 262 13.44 5.11 8.69
CA GLY A 262 13.68 4.41 9.95
C GLY A 262 12.47 3.69 10.52
N GLU A 263 11.27 3.84 9.96
CA GLU A 263 10.14 3.04 10.41
C GLU A 263 10.29 1.58 9.94
N ILE A 264 9.95 0.64 10.81
CA ILE A 264 10.00 -0.80 10.54
C ILE A 264 8.62 -1.38 10.85
N SER A 265 7.93 -1.88 9.84
CA SER A 265 6.63 -2.54 9.99
C SER A 265 6.84 -4.05 9.95
N VAL A 266 6.40 -4.75 10.99
CA VAL A 266 6.44 -6.21 11.07
C VAL A 266 5.00 -6.71 11.12
N ARG A 267 4.64 -7.60 10.21
CA ARG A 267 3.32 -8.22 10.14
C ARG A 267 3.45 -9.73 10.16
N TYR A 268 2.68 -10.39 11.01
CA TYR A 268 2.61 -11.84 11.06
C TYR A 268 1.35 -12.33 10.33
N ARG A 269 1.50 -13.35 9.50
CA ARG A 269 0.43 -14.14 8.90
C ARG A 269 0.54 -15.56 9.40
N THR A 270 -0.47 -15.98 10.16
CA THR A 270 -0.65 -17.32 10.71
C THR A 270 -1.23 -18.27 9.67
N GLU A 271 -0.68 -18.33 8.45
CA GLU A 271 -1.31 -19.17 7.42
C GLU A 271 -1.13 -20.67 7.73
N TRP A 272 -0.12 -21.06 8.52
CA TRP A 272 0.16 -22.46 8.86
C TRP A 272 0.54 -22.58 10.35
N CYS A 273 -0.45 -22.73 11.23
CA CYS A 273 -0.22 -23.01 12.66
C CYS A 273 -0.77 -24.39 13.03
N ASP A 274 0.05 -25.45 12.90
CA ASP A 274 -0.29 -26.77 13.45
C ASP A 274 -0.08 -26.86 14.98
N ASN A 275 0.51 -25.83 15.61
CA ASN A 275 0.74 -25.78 17.05
C ASN A 275 0.44 -24.39 17.63
N ALA A 276 -0.51 -24.33 18.56
CA ALA A 276 -0.97 -23.16 19.30
C ALA A 276 0.06 -22.69 20.35
N ARG A 277 1.15 -22.09 19.91
CA ARG A 277 1.89 -21.13 20.75
C ARG A 277 1.83 -19.75 20.09
N PRO A 278 1.78 -18.66 20.88
CA PRO A 278 1.69 -17.31 20.36
C PRO A 278 2.75 -17.05 19.28
N PRO A 279 2.41 -16.34 18.18
CA PRO A 279 1.23 -15.48 18.00
C PRO A 279 0.19 -16.06 17.03
N CYS A 280 -0.41 -17.21 17.35
CA CYS A 280 -1.44 -17.89 16.54
C CYS A 280 -2.83 -17.83 17.18
N ASP A 281 -3.14 -16.74 17.88
CA ASP A 281 -4.31 -16.72 18.76
C ASP A 281 -5.55 -16.25 18.00
N GLU A 282 -6.50 -17.19 17.88
CA GLU A 282 -7.92 -17.07 17.48
C GLU A 282 -8.27 -17.30 16.00
N VAL A 283 -8.65 -18.56 15.69
CA VAL A 283 -9.64 -18.79 14.63
C VAL A 283 -11.01 -18.65 15.27
N TYR A 284 -11.72 -17.56 14.97
CA TYR A 284 -13.11 -17.37 15.42
C TYR A 284 -14.04 -17.78 14.27
N SER A 285 -14.74 -18.90 14.40
CA SER A 285 -15.81 -19.33 13.47
C SER A 285 -15.39 -19.29 11.98
N ASP A 286 -14.34 -20.04 11.62
CA ASP A 286 -13.77 -20.15 10.26
C ASP A 286 -13.06 -18.88 9.73
N ILE A 287 -12.86 -17.86 10.58
CA ILE A 287 -12.12 -16.64 10.25
C ILE A 287 -10.76 -16.67 10.97
N ILE A 288 -9.67 -16.57 10.20
CA ILE A 288 -8.31 -16.38 10.73
C ILE A 288 -8.26 -14.97 11.33
N ALA A 289 -8.01 -14.83 12.63
CA ALA A 289 -7.81 -13.52 13.23
C ALA A 289 -6.63 -12.79 12.54
N PRO A 290 -6.71 -11.46 12.40
CA PRO A 290 -5.57 -10.68 11.94
C PRO A 290 -4.37 -10.96 12.86
N GLY A 291 -3.28 -11.47 12.27
CA GLY A 291 -2.06 -11.76 13.01
C GLY A 291 -1.46 -10.50 13.65
N ALA A 292 -0.43 -10.70 14.47
CA ALA A 292 0.25 -9.59 15.13
C ALA A 292 0.83 -8.59 14.12
N SER A 293 0.84 -7.31 14.50
CA SER A 293 1.46 -6.20 13.81
C SER A 293 2.23 -5.36 14.81
N ILE A 294 3.51 -5.16 14.53
CA ILE A 294 4.44 -4.40 15.35
C ILE A 294 5.06 -3.33 14.46
N VAL A 295 4.93 -2.06 14.83
CA VAL A 295 5.63 -0.95 14.19
C VAL A 295 6.76 -0.52 15.12
N LEU A 296 7.98 -0.50 14.60
CA LEU A 296 9.18 -0.05 15.28
C LEU A 296 9.67 1.24 14.63
N GLN A 297 10.35 2.08 15.40
CA GLN A 297 11.10 3.23 14.90
C GLN A 297 12.58 3.02 15.20
N ALA A 298 13.41 3.03 14.17
CA ALA A 298 14.85 3.01 14.31
C ALA A 298 15.33 4.23 15.10
N THR A 299 16.12 3.98 16.15
CA THR A 299 16.70 5.01 17.02
C THR A 299 18.18 5.19 16.75
N ARG A 300 18.91 4.12 16.44
CA ARG A 300 20.36 4.16 16.19
C ARG A 300 20.83 3.00 15.33
N GLY A 301 21.59 3.28 14.28
CA GLY A 301 22.33 2.26 13.51
C GLY A 301 23.82 2.28 13.85
N SER A 302 24.41 1.11 14.14
CA SER A 302 25.87 0.96 14.27
C SER A 302 26.44 0.32 13.00
N GLY A 303 26.79 1.16 12.02
CA GLY A 303 27.40 0.70 10.76
C GLY A 303 28.85 0.21 10.88
N GLY A 304 29.51 0.44 12.03
CA GLY A 304 30.89 0.04 12.28
C GLY A 304 31.07 -1.34 12.92
N THR A 305 29.98 -2.02 13.30
CA THR A 305 30.04 -3.37 13.85
C THR A 305 29.85 -4.40 12.74
N THR A 306 30.50 -5.56 12.87
CA THR A 306 30.27 -6.72 12.00
C THR A 306 29.68 -7.84 12.88
N PRO A 307 28.38 -8.18 12.73
CA PRO A 307 27.42 -7.61 11.78
C PRO A 307 26.93 -6.19 12.16
N PRO A 308 26.46 -5.38 11.19
CA PRO A 308 25.80 -4.11 11.44
C PRO A 308 24.50 -4.32 12.24
N ARG A 309 24.27 -3.44 13.21
CA ARG A 309 23.10 -3.49 14.11
C ARG A 309 22.24 -2.24 13.99
N LEU A 310 20.95 -2.41 14.25
CA LEU A 310 19.96 -1.36 14.27
C LEU A 310 19.14 -1.48 15.56
N GLU A 311 19.26 -0.49 16.43
CA GLU A 311 18.39 -0.31 17.58
C GLU A 311 17.09 0.36 17.11
N ALA A 312 15.96 -0.16 17.57
CA ALA A 312 14.64 0.37 17.31
C ALA A 312 13.78 0.33 18.58
N VAL A 313 12.71 1.10 18.61
CA VAL A 313 11.71 1.09 19.68
C VAL A 313 10.35 0.73 19.10
N VAL A 314 9.60 -0.14 19.78
CA VAL A 314 8.20 -0.40 19.43
C VAL A 314 7.41 0.88 19.60
N VAL A 315 6.89 1.42 18.51
CA VAL A 315 5.98 2.58 18.51
C VAL A 315 4.60 2.09 18.88
N THR A 316 4.15 1.04 18.20
CA THR A 316 2.81 0.48 18.36
C THR A 316 2.82 -1.01 18.12
N SER A 317 2.00 -1.76 18.85
CA SER A 317 1.93 -3.22 18.76
C SER A 317 0.57 -3.70 19.27
N ASN A 318 0.00 -4.70 18.60
CA ASN A 318 -1.09 -5.52 19.15
C ASN A 318 -0.58 -6.85 19.74
N GLU A 319 0.75 -7.05 19.78
CA GLU A 319 1.39 -8.22 20.39
C GLU A 319 1.71 -7.94 21.87
N GLN A 320 1.27 -8.84 22.76
CA GLN A 320 1.37 -8.64 24.21
C GLN A 320 2.82 -8.68 24.69
N ASP A 321 3.66 -9.50 24.05
CA ASP A 321 5.08 -9.64 24.40
C ASP A 321 5.92 -8.41 24.02
N PHE A 322 5.38 -7.52 23.18
CA PHE A 322 6.09 -6.35 22.66
C PHE A 322 5.24 -5.08 22.79
N PRO A 323 4.99 -4.60 24.02
CA PRO A 323 4.22 -3.37 24.21
C PRO A 323 4.96 -2.14 23.66
N PRO A 324 4.24 -1.04 23.34
CA PRO A 324 4.84 0.25 23.00
C PRO A 324 5.94 0.68 24.00
N GLY A 325 7.07 1.17 23.48
CA GLY A 325 8.25 1.56 24.24
C GLY A 325 9.32 0.46 24.39
N THR A 326 9.02 -0.79 24.00
CA THR A 326 9.99 -1.90 24.04
C THR A 326 11.16 -1.64 23.10
N GLN A 327 12.39 -1.78 23.58
CA GLN A 327 13.58 -1.70 22.73
C GLN A 327 13.86 -3.03 22.03
N VAL A 328 14.16 -2.94 20.75
CA VAL A 328 14.40 -4.07 19.86
C VAL A 328 15.72 -3.85 19.15
N GLU A 329 16.52 -4.89 19.06
CA GLU A 329 17.75 -4.87 18.27
C GLU A 329 17.59 -5.76 17.04
N LEU A 330 17.93 -5.22 15.87
CA LEU A 330 17.96 -5.94 14.60
C LEU A 330 19.41 -6.09 14.15
N ALA A 331 19.82 -7.30 13.80
CA ALA A 331 21.16 -7.59 13.29
C ALA A 331 21.09 -8.04 11.83
N LEU A 332 21.83 -7.35 10.95
CA LEU A 332 21.91 -7.72 9.53
C LEU A 332 23.13 -8.60 9.29
N ASP A 333 22.90 -9.84 8.90
CA ASP A 333 23.94 -10.68 8.32
C ASP A 333 24.21 -10.18 6.89
N THR A 334 25.37 -9.56 6.68
CA THR A 334 25.76 -9.03 5.37
C THR A 334 26.08 -10.11 4.34
N ALA A 335 26.31 -11.36 4.75
CA ALA A 335 26.60 -12.46 3.82
C ALA A 335 25.31 -12.99 3.18
N THR A 336 24.26 -13.19 3.98
CA THR A 336 22.96 -13.71 3.52
C THR A 336 21.94 -12.61 3.22
N GLY A 337 22.20 -11.40 3.72
CA GLY A 337 21.21 -10.32 3.75
C GLY A 337 20.09 -10.55 4.77
N THR A 338 20.20 -11.56 5.64
CA THR A 338 19.16 -11.88 6.64
C THR A 338 19.17 -10.89 7.79
N VAL A 339 17.98 -10.47 8.23
CA VAL A 339 17.82 -9.66 9.44
C VAL A 339 17.33 -10.55 10.57
N SER A 340 18.15 -10.70 11.60
CA SER A 340 17.77 -11.38 12.83
C SER A 340 17.08 -10.40 13.76
N THR A 341 15.92 -10.78 14.28
CA THR A 341 15.13 -9.99 15.24
C THR A 341 14.67 -10.87 16.40
N PRO A 342 14.20 -10.28 17.52
CA PRO A 342 13.59 -11.04 18.61
C PRO A 342 12.37 -11.88 18.19
N PHE A 343 11.78 -11.54 17.05
CA PHE A 343 10.61 -12.23 16.50
C PHE A 343 10.95 -13.31 15.47
N GLY A 344 12.24 -13.55 15.22
CA GLY A 344 12.73 -14.50 14.22
C GLY A 344 13.53 -13.87 13.08
N PRO A 345 14.05 -14.71 12.17
CA PRO A 345 14.83 -14.26 11.02
C PRO A 345 13.93 -13.81 9.86
N TYR A 346 14.34 -12.76 9.17
CA TYR A 346 13.70 -12.22 7.97
C TYR A 346 14.70 -12.14 6.81
N CYS A 347 14.44 -12.87 5.73
CA CYS A 347 15.30 -12.90 4.55
C CYS A 347 14.90 -11.85 3.51
N PRO A 348 15.82 -11.43 2.62
CA PRO A 348 15.45 -10.64 1.45
C PRO A 348 14.37 -11.34 0.63
N ALA A 349 13.41 -10.60 0.07
CA ALA A 349 12.32 -11.18 -0.74
C ALA A 349 12.81 -11.99 -1.96
N SER A 350 14.04 -11.78 -2.42
CA SER A 350 14.69 -12.54 -3.51
C SER A 350 15.46 -13.78 -3.04
N GLY A 351 15.65 -13.96 -1.72
CA GLY A 351 16.46 -15.02 -1.14
C GLY A 351 15.69 -16.33 -0.98
N LYS A 352 16.27 -17.44 -1.44
CA LYS A 352 15.70 -18.79 -1.25
C LYS A 352 15.89 -19.33 0.18
N GLU A 353 16.65 -18.64 1.02
CA GLU A 353 17.23 -19.20 2.25
C GLU A 353 16.28 -19.24 3.46
N CYS A 354 15.18 -18.47 3.47
CA CYS A 354 14.15 -18.56 4.55
C CYS A 354 13.00 -19.54 4.25
N GLN A 355 13.01 -20.22 3.10
CA GLN A 355 11.97 -21.21 2.73
C GLN A 355 12.34 -22.62 3.23
N GLY A 356 12.86 -22.72 4.45
CA GLY A 356 13.17 -23.99 5.10
C GLY A 356 11.95 -24.91 5.20
#